data_AF-A0A512C4L2-F1
#
_entry.id   AF-A0A512C4L2-F1
#
_cell.length_a   1.000
_cell.length_b   1.000
_cell.length_c   1.000
_cell.angle_alpha   90.00
_cell.angle_beta   90.00
_cell.angle_gamma   90.00
#
_symmetry.space_group_name_H-M   'P 1'
#
loop_
_entity.id
_entity.type
_entity.pdbx_description
1 polymer ?
#
loop_
_entity_poly.entity_id
_entity_poly.type
_entity_poly.pdbx_seq_one_letter_code
_entity_poly.pdbx_strand_id
1 'polypeptide(L)' 'MIGDVSFMRLRIHELKGRIRARRRLAEQSPERTWHLDYVEAYQAELRQLQGELQGKEAAASGHRSPVPQVMASARPG' A
#
# COMPACT_ATOMS: atom_id res chain seq x y z
N MET A 1 -9.61 -12.55 -4.73
CA MET A 1 -8.49 -11.59 -4.63
C MET A 1 -8.69 -10.50 -3.55
N ILE A 2 -9.71 -10.60 -2.66
CA ILE A 2 -10.00 -9.57 -1.63
C ILE A 2 -9.16 -9.75 -0.35
N GLY A 3 -8.73 -10.98 -0.04
CA GLY A 3 -7.92 -11.28 1.15
C GLY A 3 -6.51 -10.67 1.15
N ASP A 4 -5.94 -10.45 -0.03
CA ASP A 4 -4.58 -9.93 -0.21
C ASP A 4 -4.51 -8.42 0.13
N VAL A 5 -5.44 -7.62 -0.41
CA VAL A 5 -5.55 -6.16 -0.15
C VAL A 5 -5.78 -5.85 1.33
N SER A 6 -6.70 -6.55 1.97
CA SER A 6 -6.99 -6.35 3.41
C SER A 6 -5.79 -6.73 4.28
N PHE A 7 -5.07 -7.79 3.93
CA PHE A 7 -3.85 -8.19 4.62
C PHE A 7 -2.73 -7.15 4.48
N MET A 8 -2.50 -6.63 3.26
CA MET A 8 -1.52 -5.55 3.04
C MET A 8 -1.85 -4.29 3.85
N ARG A 9 -3.13 -3.89 3.90
CA ARG A 9 -3.56 -2.73 4.70
C ARG A 9 -3.32 -2.93 6.19
N LEU A 10 -3.60 -4.12 6.72
CA LEU A 10 -3.29 -4.48 8.10
C LEU A 10 -1.78 -4.43 8.36
N ARG A 11 -0.97 -5.02 7.47
CA ARG A 11 0.49 -5.02 7.58
C ARG A 11 1.08 -3.61 7.57
N ILE A 12 0.59 -2.74 6.67
CA ILE A 12 0.96 -1.32 6.62
C ILE A 12 0.64 -0.63 7.96
N HIS A 13 -0.53 -0.91 8.55
CA HIS A 13 -0.92 -0.35 9.84
C HIS A 13 0.03 -0.81 10.97
N GLU A 14 0.36 -2.10 11.03
CA GLU A 14 1.30 -2.66 11.99
C GLU A 14 2.69 -2.03 11.87
N LEU A 15 3.22 -1.92 10.65
CA LEU A 15 4.54 -1.32 10.40
C LEU A 15 4.61 0.12 10.89
N LYS A 16 3.56 0.92 10.65
CA LYS A 16 3.46 2.30 11.19
C LYS A 16 3.48 2.31 12.72
N GLY A 17 2.86 1.33 13.38
CA GLY A 17 2.93 1.14 14.83
C GLY A 17 4.35 0.83 15.29
N ARG A 18 4.99 -0.17 14.66
CA ARG A 18 6.36 -0.62 14.98
C ARG A 18 7.39 0.49 14.80
N ILE A 19 7.31 1.27 13.71
CA ILE A 19 8.19 2.42 13.46
C ILE A 19 8.08 3.43 14.61
N ARG A 20 6.86 3.78 15.03
CA ARG A 20 6.64 4.74 16.12
C ARG A 20 7.18 4.22 17.46
N ALA A 21 6.91 2.96 17.78
CA ALA A 21 7.43 2.34 19.00
C ALA A 21 8.96 2.30 19.01
N ARG A 22 9.58 1.93 17.87
CA ARG A 22 11.03 1.80 17.76
C ARG A 22 11.74 3.16 17.78
N ARG A 23 11.16 4.21 17.20
CA ARG A 23 11.66 5.59 17.34
C ARG A 23 11.65 6.04 18.80
N ARG A 24 10.58 5.78 19.55
CA ARG A 24 10.53 6.09 20.99
C ARG A 24 11.59 5.33 21.78
N LEU A 25 11.81 4.06 21.47
CA LEU A 25 12.90 3.28 22.09
C LEU A 25 14.28 3.86 21.74
N ALA A 26 14.48 4.32 20.50
CA ALA A 26 15.72 4.96 20.07
C ALA A 26 16.03 6.26 20.84
N GLU A 27 15.01 6.97 21.32
CA GLU A 27 15.17 8.18 22.13
C GLU A 27 15.52 7.87 23.59
N GLN A 28 15.21 6.67 24.07
CA GLN A 28 15.32 6.27 25.48
C GLN A 28 16.45 5.27 25.75
N SER A 29 17.04 4.70 24.70
CA SER A 29 18.00 3.61 24.79
C SER A 29 19.40 4.04 24.32
N PRO A 30 20.48 3.60 25.00
CA PRO A 30 21.84 3.75 24.49
C PRO A 30 22.07 2.97 23.18
N GLU A 31 21.24 1.96 22.87
CA GLU A 31 21.26 1.20 21.61
C GLU A 31 20.50 1.91 20.48
N ARG A 32 20.52 3.24 20.47
CA ARG A 32 19.79 4.10 19.53
C ARG A 32 20.00 3.68 18.08
N THR A 33 21.24 3.40 17.69
CA THR A 33 21.59 3.04 16.31
C THR A 33 20.84 1.80 15.84
N TRP A 34 20.86 0.73 16.65
CA TRP A 34 20.15 -0.52 16.33
C TRP A 34 18.63 -0.32 16.21
N HIS A 35 18.04 0.52 17.06
CA HIS A 35 16.63 0.88 16.93
C HIS A 35 16.33 1.65 15.64
N LEU A 36 17.22 2.54 15.20
CA LEU A 36 17.06 3.30 13.97
C LEU A 36 17.24 2.42 12.72
N ASP A 37 18.15 1.44 12.74
CA ASP A 37 18.32 0.50 11.63
C ASP A 37 17.01 -0.29 11.35
N TYR A 38 16.31 -0.72 12.40
CA TYR A 38 14.99 -1.32 12.24
C TYR A 38 13.94 -0.34 11.73
N VAL A 39 14.00 0.93 12.13
CA VAL A 39 13.09 1.96 11.61
C VAL A 39 13.27 2.09 10.11
N GLU A 40 14.51 2.12 9.62
CA GLU A 40 14.80 2.19 8.19
C GLU A 40 14.31 0.94 7.45
N ALA A 41 14.55 -0.26 8.00
CA ALA A 41 14.06 -1.51 7.44
C ALA A 41 12.52 -1.53 7.34
N TYR A 42 11.81 -1.15 8.41
CA TYR A 42 10.36 -1.07 8.41
C TYR A 42 9.82 0.00 7.46
N GLN A 43 10.54 1.12 7.28
CA GLN A 43 10.18 2.15 6.30
C GLN A 43 10.37 1.67 4.86
N ALA A 44 11.40 0.88 4.58
CA ALA A 44 11.58 0.24 3.27
C ALA A 44 10.42 -0.72 2.96
N GLU A 45 10.07 -1.61 3.90
CA GLU A 45 8.94 -2.54 3.77
C GLU A 45 7.61 -1.78 3.59
N LEU A 46 7.38 -0.72 4.36
CA LEU A 46 6.18 0.12 4.25
C LEU A 46 6.03 0.71 2.85
N ARG A 47 7.11 1.25 2.27
CA ARG A 47 7.10 1.85 0.92
C ARG A 47 6.78 0.80 -0.15
N GLN A 48 7.37 -0.39 -0.04
CA GLN A 48 7.09 -1.49 -0.96
C GLN A 48 5.61 -1.88 -0.91
N LEU A 49 5.07 -2.15 0.27
CA LEU A 49 3.67 -2.55 0.45
C LEU A 49 2.68 -1.47 -0.03
N GLN A 50 3.02 -0.19 0.17
CA GLN A 50 2.20 0.91 -0.36
C GLN A 50 2.19 0.94 -1.90
N GLY A 51 3.34 0.68 -2.54
CA GLY A 51 3.43 0.58 -3.99
C GLY A 51 2.64 -0.61 -4.55
N GLU A 52 2.76 -1.78 -3.91
CA GLU A 52 2.01 -2.98 -4.29
C GLU A 52 0.49 -2.80 -4.12
N LEU A 53 0.07 -2.19 -3.00
CA LEU A 53 -1.33 -1.88 -2.74
C LEU A 53 -1.88 -0.92 -3.80
N GLN A 54 -1.15 0.15 -4.13
CA GLN A 54 -1.55 1.11 -5.16
C GLN A 54 -1.66 0.43 -6.53
N GLY A 55 -0.72 -0.45 -6.90
CA GLY A 55 -0.78 -1.22 -8.14
C GLY A 55 -2.00 -2.14 -8.23
N LYS A 56 -2.33 -2.84 -7.13
CA LYS A 56 -3.50 -3.73 -7.06
C LYS A 56 -4.83 -2.97 -7.09
N GLU A 57 -4.91 -1.83 -6.40
CA GLU A 57 -6.09 -0.95 -6.44
C GLU A 57 -6.29 -0.35 -7.84
N ALA A 58 -5.21 0.08 -8.51
CA ALA A 58 -5.27 0.55 -9.89
C ALA A 58 -5.69 -0.55 -10.87
N ALA A 59 -5.19 -1.78 -10.73
CA ALA A 59 -5.60 -2.92 -11.55
C ALA A 59 -7.08 -3.28 -11.35
N ALA A 60 -7.57 -3.24 -10.10
CA ALA A 60 -8.99 -3.45 -9.80
C ALA A 60 -9.89 -2.34 -10.38
N SER A 61 -9.39 -1.09 -10.40
CA SER A 61 -10.10 0.05 -10.99
C SER A 61 -10.07 0.04 -12.53
N GLY A 62 -8.94 -0.33 -13.14
CA GLY A 62 -8.78 -0.45 -14.60
C GLY A 62 -9.57 -1.60 -15.23
N HIS A 63 -9.99 -2.59 -14.43
CA HIS A 63 -10.96 -3.62 -14.85
C HIS A 63 -12.39 -3.09 -14.99
N ARG A 64 -12.66 -1.85 -14.57
CA ARG A 64 -13.83 -1.06 -14.98
C ARG A 64 -13.46 -0.14 -16.14
N SER A 65 -12.96 -0.68 -17.26
CA SER A 65 -12.98 0.10 -18.50
C SER A 65 -14.38 0.03 -19.12
N PRO A 66 -14.90 1.18 -19.60
CA PRO A 66 -16.27 1.33 -20.06
C PRO A 66 -16.52 0.46 -21.29
N VAL A 67 -17.70 -0.14 -21.34
CA VAL A 67 -18.27 -0.71 -22.57
C VAL A 67 -17.99 0.28 -23.71
N PRO A 68 -17.34 -0.12 -24.81
CA PRO A 68 -17.26 0.75 -25.98
C PRO A 68 -18.70 1.03 -26.38
N GLN A 69 -19.13 2.30 -26.29
CA GLN A 69 -20.37 2.73 -26.91
C GLN A 69 -20.21 2.44 -28.40
N VAL A 70 -20.77 1.31 -28.81
CA VAL A 70 -21.01 1.00 -30.21
C VAL A 70 -21.78 2.21 -30.73
N MET A 71 -21.18 2.93 -31.68
CA MET A 71 -21.86 4.02 -32.36
C MET A 71 -23.11 3.46 -33.02
N ALA A 72 -24.24 3.58 -32.34
CA ALA A 72 -25.57 3.40 -32.92
C ALA A 72 -25.90 4.66 -33.74
N SER A 73 -25.14 4.87 -34.82
CA SER A 73 -25.56 5.73 -35.92
C SER A 73 -26.05 4.84 -37.06
N ALA A 74 -27.18 4.17 -36.82
CA ALA A 74 -28.04 3.66 -37.89
C ALA A 74 -29.26 4.58 -37.97
N ARG A 75 -29.17 5.53 -38.90
CA ARG A 75 -30.21 6.49 -39.29
C ARG A 75 -31.40 5.72 -39.89
N PRO A 76 -32.66 6.07 -39.60
CA PRO A 76 -33.81 5.46 -40.27
C PRO A 76 -33.84 5.95 -41.72
N GLY A 77 -33.95 5.01 -42.66
CA GLY A 77 -34.33 5.25 -44.04
C GLY A 77 -35.77 4.79 -44.25
#